data_AF-A5F9M3-F1
#
_entry.id   AF-A5F9M3-F1
#
_cell.length_a   1.000
_cell.length_b   1.000
_cell.length_c   1.000
_cell.angle_alpha   90.00
_cell.angle_beta   90.00
_cell.angle_gamma   90.00
#
_symmetry.space_group_name_H-M   'P 1'
#
loop_
_entity.id
_entity.type
_entity.pdbx_description
1 polymer ?
#
loop_
_entity_poly.entity_id
_entity_poly.type
_entity_poly.pdbx_seq_one_letter_code
_entity_poly.pdbx_strand_id
1 'polypeptide(L)' 'MDKNPQTIANQKWESKNKEYASYLKSRSSARSFVRNKATLEDLEELKELIKNREELLKQA' A
#
# COMPACT_ATOMS: atom_id res chain seq x y z
N MET A 1 -22.73 16.74 11.29
CA MET A 1 -22.10 16.64 9.96
C MET A 1 -22.49 15.31 9.36
N ASP A 2 -23.50 15.29 8.49
CA ASP A 2 -23.95 14.08 7.82
C ASP A 2 -22.84 13.52 6.93
N LYS A 3 -22.55 12.23 7.05
CA LYS A 3 -21.51 11.58 6.25
C LYS A 3 -21.93 11.55 4.78
N ASN A 4 -21.04 11.96 3.88
CA ASN A 4 -21.25 11.90 2.43
C ASN A 4 -21.65 10.46 2.02
N PRO A 5 -22.70 10.28 1.20
CA PRO A 5 -23.12 8.97 0.68
C PRO A 5 -21.97 8.13 0.07
N GLN A 6 -21.00 8.78 -0.56
CA GLN A 6 -19.80 8.12 -1.11
C GLN A 6 -18.93 7.51 -0.01
N THR A 7 -18.78 8.21 1.12
CA THR A 7 -18.05 7.72 2.29
C THR A 7 -18.73 6.47 2.88
N ILE A 8 -20.07 6.45 2.91
CA ILE A 8 -20.83 5.30 3.42
C ILE A 8 -20.69 4.10 2.47
N ALA A 9 -20.75 4.33 1.16
CA ALA A 9 -20.55 3.28 0.15
C ALA A 9 -19.12 2.69 0.21
N ASN A 10 -18.11 3.55 0.32
CA ASN A 10 -16.72 3.12 0.48
C ASN A 10 -16.52 2.33 1.78
N GLN A 11 -17.09 2.78 2.89
CA GLN A 11 -17.05 2.04 4.16
C GLN A 11 -17.67 0.65 4.03
N LYS A 12 -18.84 0.54 3.40
CA LYS A 12 -19.50 -0.76 3.18
C LYS A 12 -18.68 -1.68 2.28
N TRP A 13 -18.05 -1.16 1.23
CA TRP A 13 -17.18 -1.94 0.36
C TRP A 13 -15.91 -2.38 1.08
N GLU A 14 -15.26 -1.49 1.85
CA GLU A 14 -14.07 -1.80 2.65
C GLU A 14 -14.35 -2.86 3.70
N SER A 15 -15.51 -2.80 4.39
CA SER A 15 -15.88 -3.82 5.36
C SER A 15 -16.03 -5.21 4.74
N LYS A 16 -16.52 -5.31 3.50
CA LYS A 16 -16.65 -6.58 2.76
C LYS A 16 -15.33 -7.06 2.15
N ASN A 17 -14.40 -6.14 1.85
CA ASN A 17 -13.15 -6.40 1.15
C ASN A 17 -11.95 -5.99 2.00
N LYS A 18 -11.98 -6.31 3.29
CA LYS A 18 -11.03 -5.76 4.27
C LYS A 18 -9.57 -6.01 3.91
N GLU A 19 -9.25 -7.21 3.43
CA GLU A 19 -7.89 -7.58 3.03
C GLU A 19 -7.43 -6.81 1.79
N TYR A 20 -8.26 -6.73 0.75
CA TYR A 20 -7.93 -5.98 -0.46
C TYR A 20 -7.86 -4.47 -0.21
N ALA A 21 -8.75 -3.93 0.63
CA ALA A 21 -8.70 -2.55 1.06
C ALA A 21 -7.41 -2.25 1.85
N SER A 22 -7.00 -3.16 2.74
CA SER A 22 -5.72 -3.07 3.45
C SER A 22 -4.54 -3.07 2.47
N TYR A 23 -4.54 -3.98 1.50
CA TYR A 23 -3.54 -4.02 0.43
C TYR A 23 -3.45 -2.69 -0.34
N LEU A 24 -4.59 -2.10 -0.74
CA LEU A 24 -4.61 -0.82 -1.45
C LEU A 24 -4.08 0.34 -0.60
N LYS A 25 -4.41 0.36 0.69
CA LYS A 25 -3.89 1.35 1.65
C LYS A 25 -2.37 1.24 1.77
N SER A 26 -1.86 0.03 2.02
CA SER A 26 -0.42 -0.23 2.10
C SER A 26 0.30 0.16 0.81
N ARG A 27 -0.25 -0.20 -0.36
CA ARG A 27 0.32 0.14 -1.66
C ARG A 27 0.40 1.65 -1.89
N SER A 28 -0.66 2.38 -1.53
CA SER A 28 -0.72 3.83 -1.71
C SER A 28 0.22 4.56 -0.76
N SER A 29 0.29 4.11 0.50
CA SER A 29 1.23 4.63 1.50
C SER A 29 2.69 4.40 1.09
N ALA A 30 3.04 3.18 0.65
CA ALA A 30 4.38 2.86 0.19
C ALA A 30 4.82 3.74 -0.99
N ARG A 31 3.93 3.94 -1.99
CA ARG A 31 4.19 4.85 -3.11
C ARG A 31 4.45 6.28 -2.65
N SER A 32 3.64 6.79 -1.73
CA SER A 32 3.83 8.15 -1.21
C SER A 32 5.12 8.27 -0.40
N PHE A 33 5.50 7.24 0.34
CA PHE A 33 6.73 7.23 1.12
C PHE A 33 7.94 7.35 0.20
N VAL A 34 8.07 6.44 -0.77
CA VAL A 34 9.15 6.43 -1.77
C VAL A 34 9.24 7.75 -2.54
N ARG A 35 8.10 8.35 -2.91
CA ARG A 35 8.10 9.59 -3.71
C ARG A 35 8.47 10.84 -2.92
N ASN A 36 7.96 10.95 -1.68
CA ASN A 36 7.88 12.24 -1.00
C ASN A 36 8.60 12.29 0.36
N LYS A 37 8.96 11.14 0.94
CA LYS A 37 9.46 11.07 2.33
C LYS A 37 10.78 10.33 2.49
N ALA A 38 11.02 9.31 1.67
CA ALA A 38 12.19 8.45 1.78
C ALA A 38 13.49 9.24 1.58
N THR A 39 14.47 8.98 2.45
CA THR A 39 15.85 9.42 2.29
C THR A 39 16.60 8.52 1.30
N LEU A 40 17.84 8.89 0.95
CA LEU A 40 18.65 8.06 0.07
C LEU A 40 18.90 6.67 0.65
N GLU A 41 19.20 6.59 1.94
CA GLU A 41 19.42 5.33 2.68
C GLU A 41 18.16 4.46 2.68
N ASP A 42 16.98 5.05 2.94
CA ASP A 42 15.70 4.33 2.85
C ASP A 42 15.47 3.75 1.45
N LEU A 43 15.81 4.51 0.40
CA LEU A 43 15.64 4.04 -0.98
C LEU A 43 16.61 2.90 -1.33
N GLU A 44 17.81 2.90 -0.78
CA GLU A 44 18.78 1.82 -0.97
C GLU A 44 18.32 0.54 -0.26
N GLU A 45 17.89 0.63 1.00
CA GLU A 45 17.31 -0.49 1.73
C GLU A 45 16.08 -1.07 1.01
N LEU A 46 15.16 -0.21 0.58
CA LEU A 46 13.94 -0.63 -0.12
C LEU A 46 14.23 -1.35 -1.43
N LYS A 47 15.29 -0.98 -2.15
CA LYS A 47 15.70 -1.68 -3.38
C LYS A 47 16.13 -3.12 -3.09
N GLU A 48 16.91 -3.35 -2.03
CA GLU A 48 17.32 -4.70 -1.64
C GLU A 48 16.11 -5.55 -1.18
N LEU A 49 15.20 -4.94 -0.41
CA LEU A 49 13.95 -5.61 -0.02
C LEU A 49 13.10 -6.02 -1.24
N ILE A 50 12.98 -5.13 -2.23
CA ILE A 50 12.27 -5.41 -3.48
C ILE A 50 12.94 -6.55 -4.25
N LYS A 51 14.26 -6.49 -4.41
CA LYS A 51 15.03 -7.52 -5.11
C LYS A 51 14.82 -8.90 -4.49
N ASN A 52 15.00 -9.02 -3.18
CA ASN A 52 14.78 -10.28 -2.45
C ASN A 52 13.34 -10.79 -2.63
N ARG A 53 12.34 -9.89 -2.60
CA ARG A 53 10.95 -10.27 -2.80
C ARG A 53 10.66 -10.76 -4.21
N GLU A 54 11.24 -10.12 -5.23
CA GLU A 54 11.12 -10.54 -6.62
C GLU A 54 11.75 -11.91 -6.86
N GLU A 55 12.92 -12.18 -6.30
CA GLU A 55 13.58 -13.48 -6.41
C GLU A 55 12.70 -14.59 -5.83
N LEU A 56 12.15 -14.38 -4.63
CA LEU A 56 11.21 -15.32 -4.01
C LEU A 56 9.93 -15.55 -4.84
N LEU A 57 9.44 -14.52 -5.55
CA LEU A 57 8.26 -14.63 -6.41
C LEU A 57 8.54 -15.29 -7.76
N LYS A 58 9.77 -15.16 -8.28
CA LYS A 58 10.19 -15.79 -9.54
C LYS A 58 10.53 -17.28 -9.35
N GLN A 59 10.88 -17.68 -8.12
CA GLN A 59 11.18 -19.06 -7.75
C GLN A 59 9.93 -19.88 -7.33
N ALA A 60 8.80 -19.21 -7.09
CA ALA A 60 7.52 -19.83 -6.74
C ALA A 60 6.61 -20.03 -7.96
#